data_AF-A0A8S9WB24-F1
#
_entry.id   AF-A0A8S9WB24-F1
#
_cell.length_a   1.000
_cell.length_b   1.000
_cell.length_c   1.000
_cell.angle_alpha   90.00
_cell.angle_beta   90.00
_cell.angle_gamma   90.00
#
_symmetry.space_group_name_H-M   'P 1'
#
loop_
_entity.id
_entity.type
_entity.pdbx_description
1 polymer ?
#
loop_
_entity_poly.entity_id
_entity_poly.type
_entity_poly.pdbx_seq_one_letter_code
_entity_poly.pdbx_strand_id
1 'polypeptide(L)'
;MEKERRINIWKLGILLIVAMCAVSIAPAATAQETPFVIYGYVFNADGTECDNSNVNITNMDTGSSKAAENTSGSNCYLLVLTNGTDLNAGDVLKFDVTSPDGSQSKIVEHTVTLAEAFDGGLFDYDITLECGNTQTWHVDDDGSEYPNPDFYTIGDAINVALDGDTIMVYAGNYTNITVDKMLTLQGVDQPVIDAENVKSVAAVKITAQDVTLKGFKITNTGTGGFGVHVEKVANVVIEDNLIDGCNEGVWFDFCHGGTLRKNNISNCWGWVGLYDVGGGNVIYLNDFINNSGNVFCTQVNIWNTTEEITYSYHGNTFTNYMGNYWDDYTGEDANGDGIGDSTYDGKDNYPLIEPFENYFQSAQAQTWYLTSETKPTGAPTANDSLTHVRNNLMHKGSRTGTDTHFDLNSTEVAWFYADAGAENNLGFGEQSWEAYIRTEEIDGAEVGHNLTAEICKLANVTGDVTVIASHTQQLTEVGTKHLWSITCEDNAATTQDFSTGDWLAVRLSWDCETDALRIHYKAAAGSDSYIESPSSDPGYPIPELPTVILFGVGLLVITGYVALGRRKT
;
A
#
# COMPACT_ATOMS: atom_id res chain seq x y z
N MET A 1 -13.24 62.72 9.66
CA MET A 1 -12.56 61.43 9.43
C MET A 1 -13.64 60.35 9.52
N GLU A 2 -14.69 60.41 8.68
CA GLU A 2 -14.74 59.98 7.26
C GLU A 2 -14.75 58.45 7.22
N LYS A 3 -15.89 57.73 7.28
CA LYS A 3 -17.23 57.77 6.65
C LYS A 3 -17.26 57.26 5.20
N GLU A 4 -17.64 55.98 5.09
CA GLU A 4 -18.45 55.32 4.04
C GLU A 4 -18.07 55.44 2.56
N ARG A 5 -17.81 54.29 1.91
CA ARG A 5 -18.54 53.86 0.70
C ARG A 5 -18.29 52.37 0.37
N ARG A 6 -19.24 51.52 0.76
CA ARG A 6 -19.52 50.23 0.11
C ARG A 6 -20.67 50.47 -0.87
N ILE A 7 -20.55 50.03 -2.13
CA ILE A 7 -21.66 50.01 -3.09
C ILE A 7 -21.94 48.55 -3.43
N ASN A 8 -23.05 48.04 -2.91
CA ASN A 8 -23.80 46.89 -3.40
C ASN A 8 -24.74 47.37 -4.51
N ILE A 9 -24.86 46.64 -5.62
CA ILE A 9 -26.05 46.70 -6.47
C ILE A 9 -26.54 45.28 -6.73
N TRP A 10 -27.79 45.06 -6.31
CA TRP A 10 -28.59 43.85 -6.51
C TRP A 10 -29.14 43.74 -7.93
N LYS A 11 -29.32 42.47 -8.33
CA LYS A 11 -30.25 41.89 -9.31
C LYS A 11 -31.47 42.76 -9.68
N LEU A 12 -31.75 42.85 -10.98
CA LEU A 12 -33.12 42.82 -11.51
C LEU A 12 -33.12 42.02 -12.83
N GLY A 13 -33.83 40.89 -12.83
CA GLY A 13 -33.98 40.01 -13.98
C GLY A 13 -35.11 40.46 -14.92
N ILE A 14 -34.97 40.13 -16.20
CA ILE A 14 -36.07 40.12 -17.18
C ILE A 14 -35.94 38.88 -18.06
N LEU A 15 -36.94 37.99 -17.87
CA LEU A 15 -37.61 37.06 -18.78
C LEU A 15 -36.92 36.50 -20.04
N LEU A 16 -36.87 35.16 -20.08
CA LEU A 16 -36.77 34.32 -21.28
C LEU A 16 -37.94 34.54 -22.27
N ILE A 17 -37.63 34.61 -23.56
CA ILE A 17 -38.48 34.09 -24.64
C ILE A 17 -37.61 33.20 -25.54
N VAL A 18 -37.97 31.93 -25.61
CA VAL A 18 -37.42 30.94 -26.56
C VAL A 18 -38.05 31.17 -27.93
N ALA A 19 -37.22 31.32 -28.96
CA ALA A 19 -37.60 31.06 -30.34
C ALA A 19 -36.41 30.41 -31.07
N MET A 20 -36.52 29.10 -31.29
CA MET A 20 -35.66 28.32 -32.17
C MET A 20 -35.75 28.84 -33.60
N CYS A 21 -34.60 29.17 -34.21
CA CYS A 21 -34.37 29.04 -35.64
C CYS A 21 -32.89 28.72 -35.86
N ALA A 22 -32.63 27.51 -36.34
CA ALA A 22 -31.31 27.01 -36.69
C ALA A 22 -30.76 27.74 -37.91
N VAL A 23 -29.59 28.36 -37.77
CA VAL A 23 -28.57 28.42 -38.82
C VAL A 23 -27.25 28.18 -38.12
N SER A 24 -26.68 27.01 -38.40
CA SER A 24 -25.29 26.66 -38.08
C SER A 24 -24.36 27.62 -38.80
N ILE A 25 -23.93 28.67 -38.09
CA ILE A 25 -22.75 29.44 -38.47
C ILE A 25 -21.67 28.96 -37.51
N ALA A 26 -20.60 28.37 -38.05
CA ALA A 26 -19.44 27.98 -37.27
C ALA A 26 -19.03 29.13 -36.35
N PRO A 27 -18.61 28.90 -35.10
CA PRO A 27 -18.06 29.97 -34.29
C PRO A 27 -16.79 30.44 -35.01
N ALA A 28 -16.86 31.61 -35.62
CA ALA A 28 -15.65 32.37 -35.88
C ALA A 28 -15.09 32.71 -34.50
N ALA A 29 -13.96 32.10 -34.14
CA ALA A 29 -13.22 32.41 -32.94
C ALA A 29 -12.97 33.92 -32.90
N THR A 30 -13.69 34.63 -32.03
CA THR A 30 -13.42 36.03 -31.72
C THR A 30 -12.16 36.06 -30.86
N ALA A 31 -11.02 36.40 -31.47
CA ALA A 31 -9.76 36.59 -30.76
C ALA A 31 -9.95 37.61 -29.62
N GLN A 32 -9.53 37.23 -28.43
CA GLN A 32 -9.70 38.03 -27.22
C GLN A 32 -8.64 39.14 -27.19
N GLU A 33 -8.99 40.40 -27.48
CA GLU A 33 -8.01 41.51 -27.57
C GLU A 33 -7.37 41.95 -26.23
N THR A 34 -7.47 41.16 -25.16
CA THR A 34 -6.89 41.49 -23.84
C THR A 34 -5.66 40.62 -23.56
N PRO A 35 -4.54 41.18 -23.08
CA PRO A 35 -3.39 40.41 -22.64
C PRO A 35 -3.79 39.36 -21.59
N PHE A 36 -3.24 38.16 -21.69
CA PHE A 36 -3.40 37.12 -20.68
C PHE A 36 -2.21 37.14 -19.72
N VAL A 37 -2.48 37.27 -18.42
CA VAL A 37 -1.45 37.40 -17.39
C VAL A 37 -1.38 36.12 -16.56
N ILE A 38 -0.17 35.58 -16.37
CA ILE A 38 0.08 34.45 -15.48
C ILE A 38 1.01 34.93 -14.37
N TYR A 39 0.63 34.78 -13.10
CA TYR A 39 1.54 35.05 -12.00
C TYR A 39 1.28 34.16 -10.77
N GLY A 40 2.32 33.97 -9.97
CA GLY A 40 2.29 33.26 -8.69
C GLY A 40 3.64 33.32 -7.98
N TYR A 41 3.78 32.54 -6.91
CA TYR A 41 5.00 32.41 -6.11
C TYR A 41 5.58 31.00 -6.22
N VAL A 42 6.92 30.91 -6.24
CA VAL A 42 7.63 29.62 -6.20
C VAL A 42 8.15 29.37 -4.78
N PHE A 43 7.94 28.17 -4.27
CA PHE A 43 8.47 27.71 -2.98
C PHE A 43 9.41 26.54 -3.21
N ASN A 44 10.45 26.44 -2.39
CA ASN A 44 11.28 25.24 -2.32
C ASN A 44 10.45 24.08 -1.75
N ALA A 45 10.94 22.84 -1.91
CA ALA A 45 10.31 21.63 -1.37
C ALA A 45 10.04 21.72 0.15
N ASP A 46 10.89 22.46 0.88
CA ASP A 46 10.74 22.72 2.32
C ASP A 46 9.71 23.81 2.68
N GLY A 47 9.04 24.39 1.69
CA GLY A 47 8.07 25.47 1.85
C GLY A 47 8.68 26.87 2.04
N THR A 48 10.01 27.01 2.01
CA THR A 48 10.67 28.32 2.02
C THR A 48 10.57 29.02 0.66
N GLU A 49 10.75 30.34 0.63
CA GLU A 49 10.70 31.12 -0.61
C GLU A 49 11.84 30.72 -1.57
N CYS A 50 11.49 30.31 -2.81
CA CYS A 50 12.46 29.99 -3.85
C CYS A 50 12.80 31.22 -4.69
N ASP A 51 13.65 32.09 -4.16
CA ASP A 51 14.07 33.32 -4.84
C ASP A 51 14.85 33.05 -6.12
N ASN A 52 14.56 33.82 -7.18
CA ASN A 52 15.24 33.70 -8.49
C ASN A 52 15.08 32.32 -9.15
N SER A 53 13.96 31.64 -8.93
CA SER A 53 13.59 30.42 -9.65
C SER A 53 13.66 30.61 -11.17
N ASN A 54 13.56 29.55 -11.94
CA ASN A 54 13.45 29.62 -13.39
C ASN A 54 12.15 28.93 -13.80
N VAL A 55 11.23 29.71 -14.37
CA VAL A 55 9.87 29.26 -14.73
C VAL A 55 9.71 29.34 -16.23
N ASN A 56 9.64 28.19 -16.90
CA ASN A 56 9.35 28.10 -18.33
C ASN A 56 7.93 27.60 -18.55
N ILE A 57 7.13 28.35 -19.29
CA ILE A 57 5.72 28.01 -19.55
C ILE A 57 5.59 27.66 -21.03
N THR A 58 5.09 26.46 -21.30
CA THR A 58 4.87 25.93 -22.64
C THR A 58 3.39 25.67 -22.85
N ASN A 59 2.78 26.31 -23.84
CA ASN A 59 1.46 25.92 -24.34
C ASN A 59 1.65 24.64 -25.17
N MET A 60 1.12 23.52 -24.69
CA MET A 60 1.30 22.19 -25.28
C MET A 60 0.51 22.02 -26.60
N ASP A 61 -0.57 22.77 -26.78
CA ASP A 61 -1.40 22.73 -27.99
C ASP A 61 -0.77 23.50 -29.16
N THR A 62 -0.04 24.58 -28.86
CA THR A 62 0.63 25.39 -29.88
C THR A 62 2.14 25.11 -29.98
N GLY A 63 2.72 24.45 -28.98
CA GLY A 63 4.17 24.27 -28.83
C GLY A 63 4.94 25.54 -28.48
N SER A 64 4.26 26.65 -28.20
CA SER A 64 4.90 27.93 -27.88
C SER A 64 5.42 27.93 -26.44
N SER A 65 6.70 28.24 -26.24
CA SER A 65 7.34 28.27 -24.92
C SER A 65 7.95 29.64 -24.62
N LYS A 66 7.75 30.14 -23.40
CA LYS A 66 8.29 31.42 -22.91
C LYS A 66 8.71 31.30 -21.44
N ALA A 67 9.85 31.88 -21.11
CA ALA A 67 10.27 32.06 -19.72
C ALA A 67 9.45 33.19 -19.07
N ALA A 68 8.98 32.98 -17.85
CA ALA A 68 8.37 34.03 -17.04
C ALA A 68 9.44 35.00 -16.51
N GLU A 69 9.05 36.25 -16.31
CA GLU A 69 9.89 37.25 -15.68
C GLU A 69 9.93 37.04 -14.18
N ASN A 70 11.14 37.01 -13.62
CA ASN A 70 11.37 36.95 -12.18
C ASN A 70 12.08 38.22 -11.70
N THR A 71 11.62 38.75 -10.57
CA THR A 71 12.30 39.89 -9.93
C THR A 71 13.49 39.37 -9.13
N SER A 72 14.66 39.98 -9.29
CA SER A 72 15.85 39.55 -8.56
C SER A 72 15.64 39.66 -7.05
N GLY A 73 15.87 38.55 -6.33
CA GLY A 73 15.63 38.44 -4.88
C GLY A 73 14.15 38.33 -4.50
N SER A 74 13.33 37.81 -5.41
CA SER A 74 11.94 37.45 -5.14
C SER A 74 11.64 36.07 -5.71
N ASN A 75 10.71 35.38 -5.07
CA ASN A 75 10.15 34.11 -5.52
C ASN A 75 8.91 34.27 -6.42
N CYS A 76 8.53 35.51 -6.75
CA CYS A 76 7.40 35.82 -7.63
C CYS A 76 7.78 35.69 -9.11
N TYR A 77 6.93 35.04 -9.90
CA TYR A 77 7.05 34.95 -11.36
C TYR A 77 5.86 35.59 -12.06
N LEU A 78 6.10 36.21 -13.22
CA LEU A 78 5.09 36.89 -14.03
C LEU A 78 5.32 36.64 -15.53
N LEU A 79 4.31 36.15 -16.24
CA LEU A 79 4.31 36.10 -17.71
C LEU A 79 3.12 36.87 -18.25
N VAL A 80 3.38 37.83 -19.15
CA VAL A 80 2.35 38.58 -19.87
C VAL A 80 2.34 38.16 -21.33
N LEU A 81 1.22 37.58 -21.77
CA LEU A 81 0.99 37.21 -23.16
C LEU A 81 0.21 38.33 -23.84
N THR A 82 0.93 39.17 -24.59
CA THR A 82 0.40 40.40 -25.19
C THR A 82 -0.52 40.17 -26.39
N ASN A 83 -0.55 38.96 -26.95
CA ASN A 83 -1.38 38.61 -28.08
C ASN A 83 -2.51 37.67 -27.63
N GLY A 84 -3.74 38.13 -27.82
CA GLY A 84 -5.01 37.44 -27.55
C GLY A 84 -5.30 36.12 -28.28
N THR A 85 -4.29 35.55 -28.93
CA THR A 85 -4.35 34.31 -29.72
C THR A 85 -3.36 33.26 -29.24
N ASP A 86 -2.51 33.60 -28.25
CA ASP A 86 -1.47 32.71 -27.74
C ASP A 86 -2.04 31.63 -26.80
N LEU A 87 -3.27 31.83 -26.30
CA LEU A 87 -3.98 30.91 -25.39
C LEU A 87 -5.49 30.92 -25.64
N ASN A 88 -6.09 29.73 -25.65
CA ASN A 88 -7.54 29.54 -25.65
C ASN A 88 -7.97 28.75 -24.41
N ALA A 89 -9.25 28.90 -24.02
CA ALA A 89 -9.83 28.00 -23.03
C ALA A 89 -9.81 26.56 -23.56
N GLY A 90 -9.30 25.65 -22.74
CA GLY A 90 -9.03 24.25 -23.09
C GLY A 90 -7.56 23.97 -23.45
N ASP A 91 -6.74 24.99 -23.69
CA ASP A 91 -5.30 24.78 -23.91
C ASP A 91 -4.62 24.30 -22.61
N VAL A 92 -3.61 23.45 -22.74
CA VAL A 92 -2.81 22.93 -21.62
C VAL A 92 -1.48 23.68 -21.54
N LEU A 93 -1.28 24.35 -20.41
CA LEU A 93 -0.04 25.01 -20.04
C LEU A 93 0.83 24.07 -19.21
N LYS A 94 2.02 23.75 -19.71
CA LYS A 94 3.07 23.05 -18.95
C LYS A 94 4.04 24.06 -18.36
N PHE A 95 4.14 24.08 -17.04
CA PHE A 95 5.12 24.83 -16.27
C PHE A 95 6.30 23.91 -15.97
N ASP A 96 7.49 24.33 -16.36
CA ASP A 96 8.77 23.69 -16.05
C ASP A 96 9.55 24.64 -15.14
N VAL A 97 9.55 24.32 -13.85
CA VAL A 97 10.01 25.21 -12.78
C VAL A 97 11.24 24.59 -12.14
N THR A 98 12.32 25.35 -12.00
CA THR A 98 13.59 24.90 -11.41
C THR A 98 14.11 25.91 -10.40
N SER A 99 14.76 25.43 -9.33
CA SER A 99 15.49 26.27 -8.38
C SER A 99 16.71 26.92 -9.05
N PRO A 100 17.27 28.01 -8.51
CA PRO A 100 18.38 28.74 -9.12
C PRO A 100 19.66 27.90 -9.30
N ASP A 101 19.87 26.94 -8.39
CA ASP A 101 20.99 26.00 -8.41
C ASP A 101 20.67 24.71 -9.20
N GLY A 102 19.44 24.55 -9.68
CA GLY A 102 18.94 23.39 -10.40
C GLY A 102 18.79 22.13 -9.54
N SER A 103 18.86 22.24 -8.21
CA SER A 103 18.73 21.09 -7.29
C SER A 103 17.29 20.62 -7.13
N GLN A 104 16.32 21.51 -7.30
CA GLN A 104 14.89 21.23 -7.20
C GLN A 104 14.18 21.61 -8.48
N SER A 105 13.16 20.83 -8.85
CA SER A 105 12.39 21.06 -10.06
C SER A 105 10.98 20.54 -9.92
N LYS A 106 10.02 21.13 -10.64
CA LYS A 106 8.67 20.61 -10.75
C LYS A 106 8.10 20.88 -12.13
N ILE A 107 7.40 19.88 -12.65
CA ILE A 107 6.57 20.03 -13.84
C ILE A 107 5.11 19.99 -13.39
N VAL A 108 4.35 21.04 -13.71
CA VAL A 108 2.90 21.05 -13.48
C VAL A 108 2.18 21.43 -14.77
N GLU A 109 1.04 20.80 -15.01
CA GLU A 109 0.18 21.08 -16.16
C GLU A 109 -1.14 21.70 -15.68
N HIS A 110 -1.60 22.74 -16.39
CA HIS A 110 -2.85 23.44 -16.10
C HIS A 110 -3.67 23.62 -17.37
N THR A 111 -4.91 23.16 -17.37
CA THR A 111 -5.85 23.42 -18.46
C THR A 111 -6.54 24.76 -18.25
N VAL A 112 -6.35 25.70 -19.18
CA VAL A 112 -6.95 27.04 -19.10
C VAL A 112 -8.47 26.92 -19.12
N THR A 113 -9.12 27.44 -18.08
CA THR A 113 -10.58 27.43 -17.97
C THR A 113 -11.20 28.59 -18.76
N LEU A 114 -12.49 28.47 -19.09
CA LEU A 114 -13.24 29.59 -19.67
C LEU A 114 -13.24 30.82 -18.76
N ALA A 115 -13.28 30.64 -17.44
CA ALA A 115 -13.28 31.74 -16.48
C ALA A 115 -11.94 32.48 -16.48
N GLU A 116 -10.82 31.77 -16.41
CA GLU A 116 -9.47 32.36 -16.49
C GLU A 116 -9.23 33.10 -17.82
N ALA A 117 -9.68 32.49 -18.92
CA ALA A 117 -9.70 33.17 -20.21
C ALA A 117 -10.50 34.47 -20.13
N PHE A 118 -11.75 34.45 -19.66
CA PHE A 118 -12.58 35.66 -19.53
C PHE A 118 -12.01 36.73 -18.57
N ASP A 119 -11.43 36.31 -17.44
CA ASP A 119 -10.88 37.18 -16.42
C ASP A 119 -9.49 37.74 -16.80
N GLY A 120 -8.91 37.25 -17.90
CA GLY A 120 -7.69 37.78 -18.49
C GLY A 120 -6.40 37.24 -17.86
N GLY A 121 -6.46 36.10 -17.17
CA GLY A 121 -5.27 35.53 -16.58
C GLY A 121 -5.47 34.36 -15.63
N LEU A 122 -4.33 33.79 -15.24
CA LEU A 122 -4.17 32.83 -14.16
C LEU A 122 -3.43 33.54 -13.02
N PHE A 123 -4.11 33.73 -11.89
CA PHE A 123 -3.65 34.56 -10.78
C PHE A 123 -3.40 33.70 -9.53
N ASP A 124 -2.40 34.07 -8.74
CA ASP A 124 -2.02 33.38 -7.49
C ASP A 124 -1.76 31.87 -7.69
N TYR A 125 -1.12 31.51 -8.82
CA TYR A 125 -0.81 30.12 -9.15
C TYR A 125 0.55 29.72 -8.56
N ASP A 126 0.53 29.38 -7.28
CA ASP A 126 1.73 29.07 -6.52
C ASP A 126 2.25 27.66 -6.81
N ILE A 127 3.58 27.51 -6.90
CA ILE A 127 4.25 26.26 -7.25
C ILE A 127 5.31 25.95 -6.19
N THR A 128 5.12 24.84 -5.47
CA THR A 128 6.14 24.29 -4.57
C THR A 128 6.96 23.24 -5.32
N LEU A 129 8.27 23.45 -5.44
CA LEU A 129 9.21 22.57 -6.12
C LEU A 129 9.32 21.20 -5.44
N GLU A 130 9.80 20.21 -6.20
CA GLU A 130 10.12 18.88 -5.71
C GLU A 130 11.64 18.68 -5.77
N CYS A 131 12.21 17.83 -4.92
CA CYS A 131 13.62 17.47 -5.03
C CYS A 131 13.86 16.73 -6.34
N GLY A 132 14.65 17.34 -7.25
CA GLY A 132 14.77 16.87 -8.64
C GLY A 132 15.72 15.70 -8.85
N ASN A 133 16.49 15.32 -7.82
CA ASN A 133 17.47 14.24 -7.85
C ASN A 133 17.32 13.33 -6.62
N THR A 134 16.12 12.75 -6.42
CA THR A 134 15.94 11.77 -5.35
C THR A 134 16.67 10.48 -5.71
N GLN A 135 17.49 10.00 -4.78
CA GLN A 135 18.21 8.74 -4.89
C GLN A 135 17.61 7.72 -3.92
N THR A 136 17.66 6.46 -4.32
CA THR A 136 17.40 5.33 -3.42
C THR A 136 18.74 4.80 -2.91
N TRP A 137 18.89 4.74 -1.59
CA TRP A 137 20.03 4.14 -0.90
C TRP A 137 19.62 2.81 -0.27
N HIS A 138 20.47 1.79 -0.38
CA HIS A 138 20.23 0.47 0.18
C HIS A 138 21.10 0.23 1.43
N VAL A 139 20.46 -0.12 2.54
CA VAL A 139 21.09 -0.38 3.84
C VAL A 139 20.83 -1.81 4.26
N ASP A 140 21.89 -2.56 4.51
CA ASP A 140 21.84 -3.95 5.01
C ASP A 140 23.05 -4.16 5.96
N ASP A 141 22.80 -4.59 7.20
CA ASP A 141 23.80 -4.66 8.26
C ASP A 141 24.84 -5.76 8.04
N ASP A 142 24.51 -6.82 7.30
CA ASP A 142 25.42 -7.93 7.00
C ASP A 142 25.50 -8.31 5.51
N GLY A 143 24.63 -7.74 4.68
CA GLY A 143 24.57 -7.97 3.23
C GLY A 143 23.88 -9.27 2.82
N SER A 144 23.13 -9.93 3.72
CA SER A 144 22.52 -11.24 3.46
C SER A 144 21.23 -11.14 2.66
N GLU A 145 20.43 -10.10 2.90
CA GLU A 145 19.18 -9.80 2.21
C GLU A 145 19.43 -9.03 0.91
N TYR A 146 20.40 -8.12 0.92
CA TYR A 146 20.80 -7.27 -0.20
C TYR A 146 22.33 -7.29 -0.41
N PRO A 147 22.84 -8.18 -1.28
CA PRO A 147 24.28 -8.28 -1.51
C PRO A 147 24.89 -6.99 -2.10
N ASN A 148 25.92 -6.46 -1.42
CA ASN A 148 26.59 -5.19 -1.71
C ASN A 148 25.70 -3.95 -1.46
N PRO A 149 25.25 -3.72 -0.21
CA PRO A 149 24.51 -2.51 0.12
C PRO A 149 25.40 -1.26 0.01
N ASP A 150 24.78 -0.10 -0.17
CA ASP A 150 25.48 1.19 -0.17
C ASP A 150 26.05 1.49 1.22
N PHE A 151 25.31 1.10 2.27
CA PHE A 151 25.67 1.31 3.67
C PHE A 151 25.35 0.10 4.54
N TYR A 152 26.09 -0.05 5.64
CA TYR A 152 25.81 -1.07 6.67
C TYR A 152 25.08 -0.51 7.90
N THR A 153 24.88 0.81 7.95
CA THR A 153 24.14 1.45 9.04
C THR A 153 23.17 2.49 8.47
N ILE A 154 22.01 2.61 9.11
CA ILE A 154 21.01 3.61 8.75
C ILE A 154 21.57 5.03 8.94
N GLY A 155 22.35 5.25 10.00
CA GLY A 155 22.95 6.55 10.31
C GLY A 155 23.90 7.04 9.21
N ASP A 156 24.75 6.15 8.65
CA ASP A 156 25.64 6.51 7.55
C ASP A 156 24.86 6.88 6.28
N ALA A 157 23.79 6.14 5.99
CA ALA A 157 22.90 6.44 4.87
C ALA A 157 22.23 7.82 5.03
N ILE A 158 21.67 8.12 6.21
CA ILE A 158 21.08 9.44 6.51
C ILE A 158 22.11 10.55 6.34
N ASN A 159 23.35 10.35 6.81
CA ASN A 159 24.41 11.35 6.70
C ASN A 159 24.74 11.72 5.25
N VAL A 160 24.69 10.76 4.33
CA VAL A 160 25.00 10.97 2.90
C VAL A 160 23.78 11.42 2.09
N ALA A 161 22.59 10.95 2.45
CA ALA A 161 21.35 11.25 1.75
C ALA A 161 21.08 12.75 1.65
N LEU A 162 20.38 13.16 0.59
CA LEU A 162 19.86 14.51 0.40
C LEU A 162 18.36 14.55 0.69
N ASP A 163 17.82 15.75 0.87
CA ASP A 163 16.37 15.91 1.02
C ASP A 163 15.63 15.33 -0.19
N GLY A 164 14.57 14.58 0.07
CA GLY A 164 13.78 13.82 -0.90
C GLY A 164 14.25 12.38 -1.13
N ASP A 165 15.45 11.98 -0.66
CA ASP A 165 15.95 10.62 -0.87
C ASP A 165 15.11 9.56 -0.14
N THR A 166 15.19 8.34 -0.67
CA THR A 166 14.61 7.15 -0.05
C THR A 166 15.73 6.24 0.46
N ILE A 167 15.62 5.79 1.70
CA ILE A 167 16.53 4.82 2.32
C ILE A 167 15.74 3.52 2.52
N MET A 168 16.10 2.50 1.74
CA MET A 168 15.58 1.15 1.87
C MET A 168 16.45 0.40 2.87
N VAL A 169 15.85 -0.04 3.98
CA VAL A 169 16.54 -0.76 5.05
C VAL A 169 16.07 -2.19 5.07
N TYR A 170 16.98 -3.13 4.82
CA TYR A 170 16.67 -4.57 4.81
C TYR A 170 16.72 -5.15 6.21
N ALA A 171 16.03 -6.29 6.39
CA ALA A 171 15.98 -7.02 7.65
C ALA A 171 17.37 -7.15 8.27
N GLY A 172 17.46 -6.88 9.56
CA GLY A 172 18.74 -6.69 10.24
C GLY A 172 18.55 -6.00 11.58
N ASN A 173 19.64 -5.85 12.34
CA ASN A 173 19.62 -5.21 13.65
C ASN A 173 20.40 -3.89 13.64
N TYR A 174 19.69 -2.80 13.87
CA TYR A 174 20.22 -1.45 13.83
C TYR A 174 20.08 -0.76 15.20
N THR A 175 21.00 0.14 15.50
CA THR A 175 20.95 0.97 16.71
C THR A 175 20.04 2.18 16.49
N ASN A 176 19.84 2.96 17.56
CA ASN A 176 19.06 4.19 17.50
C ASN A 176 19.55 5.20 16.44
N ILE A 177 18.62 5.96 15.86
CA ILE A 177 18.87 6.89 14.75
C ILE A 177 18.30 8.29 15.01
N THR A 178 18.86 9.28 14.32
CA THR A 178 18.28 10.63 14.19
C THR A 178 18.07 10.94 12.71
N VAL A 179 16.85 11.32 12.35
CA VAL A 179 16.44 11.71 10.99
C VAL A 179 16.28 13.22 10.96
N ASP A 180 17.26 13.90 10.36
CA ASP A 180 17.38 15.36 10.32
C ASP A 180 17.29 15.95 8.91
N LYS A 181 16.85 15.12 7.94
CA LYS A 181 16.61 15.47 6.54
C LYS A 181 15.23 14.99 6.11
N MET A 182 14.67 15.61 5.07
CA MET A 182 13.38 15.21 4.49
C MET A 182 13.55 13.89 3.77
N LEU A 183 13.22 12.77 4.40
CA LEU A 183 13.56 11.44 3.89
C LEU A 183 12.38 10.49 3.97
N THR A 184 12.34 9.53 3.05
CA THR A 184 11.57 8.31 3.22
C THR A 184 12.48 7.21 3.76
N LEU A 185 12.25 6.75 4.98
CA LEU A 185 12.85 5.55 5.53
C LEU A 185 11.84 4.41 5.39
N GLN A 186 12.22 3.37 4.65
CA GLN A 186 11.36 2.22 4.38
C GLN A 186 12.07 0.92 4.75
N GLY A 187 11.50 0.20 5.71
CA GLY A 187 11.90 -1.15 6.06
C GLY A 187 11.41 -2.19 5.05
N VAL A 188 12.25 -3.17 4.76
CA VAL A 188 11.96 -4.36 3.96
C VAL A 188 12.13 -5.58 4.86
N ASP A 189 11.08 -6.40 4.97
CA ASP A 189 11.04 -7.56 5.87
C ASP A 189 11.27 -7.20 7.36
N GLN A 190 10.75 -6.03 7.77
CA GLN A 190 10.69 -5.55 9.15
C GLN A 190 12.05 -5.48 9.89
N PRO A 191 13.01 -4.66 9.42
CA PRO A 191 14.25 -4.37 10.14
C PRO A 191 14.01 -3.87 11.57
N VAL A 192 14.92 -4.21 12.48
CA VAL A 192 14.80 -3.90 13.91
C VAL A 192 15.69 -2.72 14.28
N ILE A 193 15.09 -1.66 14.82
CA ILE A 193 15.80 -0.57 15.51
C ILE A 193 15.70 -0.83 17.02
N ASP A 194 16.82 -1.23 17.61
CA ASP A 194 16.96 -1.53 19.04
C ASP A 194 17.67 -0.37 19.75
N ALA A 195 16.99 0.25 20.71
CA ALA A 195 17.55 1.35 21.52
C ALA A 195 18.39 0.89 22.73
N GLU A 196 18.66 -0.41 22.84
CA GLU A 196 19.57 -1.05 23.80
C GLU A 196 19.26 -0.74 25.28
N ASN A 197 18.00 -0.44 25.60
CA ASN A 197 17.51 -0.03 26.91
C ASN A 197 18.25 1.21 27.46
N VAL A 198 18.70 2.09 26.58
CA VAL A 198 19.41 3.32 26.97
C VAL A 198 18.41 4.34 27.52
N LYS A 199 18.68 4.85 28.72
CA LYS A 199 17.83 5.84 29.39
C LYS A 199 17.78 7.15 28.62
N SER A 200 16.58 7.74 28.54
CA SER A 200 16.35 9.05 27.93
C SER A 200 16.79 9.17 26.46
N VAL A 201 16.87 8.05 25.76
CA VAL A 201 17.20 7.98 24.34
C VAL A 201 15.99 7.48 23.58
N ALA A 202 15.65 8.16 22.49
CA ALA A 202 14.66 7.67 21.56
C ALA A 202 15.30 6.65 20.60
N ALA A 203 14.57 5.60 20.23
CA ALA A 203 15.03 4.65 19.21
C ALA A 203 15.09 5.35 17.84
N VAL A 204 14.04 6.10 17.49
CA VAL A 204 14.01 6.98 16.32
C VAL A 204 13.70 8.40 16.76
N LYS A 205 14.61 9.33 16.50
CA LYS A 205 14.37 10.76 16.69
C LYS A 205 14.20 11.44 15.33
N ILE A 206 13.10 12.15 15.11
CA ILE A 206 12.84 12.90 13.88
C ILE A 206 12.87 14.39 14.19
N THR A 207 13.74 15.12 13.49
CA THR A 207 13.92 16.58 13.61
C THR A 207 13.82 17.31 12.28
N ALA A 208 13.42 16.63 11.21
CA ALA A 208 13.06 17.22 9.93
C ALA A 208 11.57 17.04 9.62
N GLN A 209 11.01 17.96 8.85
CA GLN A 209 9.66 17.87 8.30
C GLN A 209 9.61 16.93 7.09
N ASP A 210 8.41 16.58 6.64
CA ASP A 210 8.17 15.79 5.42
C ASP A 210 8.93 14.44 5.43
N VAL A 211 9.09 13.86 6.62
CA VAL A 211 9.69 12.54 6.83
C VAL A 211 8.63 11.46 6.80
N THR A 212 8.90 10.38 6.07
CA THR A 212 8.11 9.14 6.14
C THR A 212 8.94 8.06 6.81
N LEU A 213 8.42 7.44 7.87
CA LEU A 213 9.00 6.29 8.56
C LEU A 213 8.04 5.11 8.45
N LYS A 214 8.46 4.04 7.76
CA LYS A 214 7.59 2.88 7.60
C LYS A 214 8.26 1.52 7.56
N GLY A 215 7.55 0.49 8.01
CA GLY A 215 7.97 -0.90 7.88
C GLY A 215 9.04 -1.34 8.88
N PHE A 216 9.21 -0.66 10.01
CA PHE A 216 10.22 -1.01 11.02
C PHE A 216 9.63 -1.71 12.23
N LYS A 217 10.43 -2.56 12.88
CA LYS A 217 10.26 -2.88 14.29
C LYS A 217 11.11 -1.93 15.13
N ILE A 218 10.52 -1.28 16.11
CA ILE A 218 11.16 -0.29 16.98
C ILE A 218 10.98 -0.71 18.43
N THR A 219 12.07 -0.91 19.17
CA THR A 219 11.99 -1.59 20.46
C THR A 219 13.05 -1.19 21.49
N ASN A 220 12.84 -1.68 22.71
CA ASN A 220 13.83 -1.73 23.79
C ASN A 220 14.39 -0.35 24.18
N THR A 221 13.52 0.65 24.37
CA THR A 221 13.94 1.97 24.88
C THR A 221 14.00 1.96 26.42
N GLY A 222 14.99 2.66 26.99
CA GLY A 222 15.12 2.76 28.43
C GLY A 222 14.16 3.79 29.05
N THR A 223 14.16 3.88 30.38
CA THR A 223 13.31 4.85 31.10
C THR A 223 13.52 6.29 30.62
N GLY A 224 12.43 7.01 30.34
CA GLY A 224 12.35 8.33 29.74
C GLY A 224 12.64 8.35 28.23
N GLY A 225 12.67 7.19 27.57
CA GLY A 225 12.96 7.02 26.15
C GLY A 225 11.71 6.70 25.33
N PHE A 226 11.73 7.10 24.06
CA PHE A 226 10.58 7.00 23.16
C PHE A 226 10.90 6.05 22.01
N GLY A 227 9.95 5.21 21.60
CA GLY A 227 10.10 4.44 20.36
C GLY A 227 10.35 5.39 19.19
N VAL A 228 9.41 6.31 18.97
CA VAL A 228 9.56 7.41 18.00
C VAL A 228 9.33 8.75 18.68
N HIS A 229 10.27 9.68 18.55
CA HIS A 229 10.14 11.05 19.03
C HIS A 229 10.22 12.03 17.86
N VAL A 230 9.12 12.71 17.57
CA VAL A 230 9.01 13.75 16.54
C VAL A 230 9.08 15.11 17.23
N GLU A 231 10.17 15.84 17.01
CA GLU A 231 10.45 17.09 17.73
C GLU A 231 10.24 18.31 16.84
N LYS A 232 9.14 19.04 17.07
CA LYS A 232 8.86 20.41 16.58
C LYS A 232 8.93 20.56 15.06
N VAL A 233 8.39 19.59 14.34
CA VAL A 233 8.35 19.55 12.88
C VAL A 233 6.93 19.32 12.36
N ALA A 234 6.74 19.41 11.05
CA ALA A 234 5.45 19.20 10.41
C ALA A 234 5.48 18.04 9.41
N ASN A 235 4.29 17.58 9.02
CA ASN A 235 4.09 16.64 7.90
C ASN A 235 4.87 15.32 8.02
N VAL A 236 5.05 14.81 9.24
CA VAL A 236 5.69 13.51 9.45
C VAL A 236 4.66 12.40 9.32
N VAL A 237 4.98 11.37 8.52
CA VAL A 237 4.18 10.15 8.36
C VAL A 237 4.89 9.01 9.07
N ILE A 238 4.19 8.38 10.02
CA ILE A 238 4.63 7.15 10.68
C ILE A 238 3.60 6.08 10.33
N GLU A 239 4.01 5.09 9.54
CA GLU A 239 3.09 4.04 9.06
C GLU A 239 3.66 2.63 9.02
N ASP A 240 2.82 1.60 9.17
CA ASP A 240 3.23 0.19 9.01
C ASP A 240 4.41 -0.22 9.92
N ASN A 241 4.52 0.37 11.11
CA ASN A 241 5.58 0.03 12.08
C ASN A 241 5.04 -0.81 13.25
N LEU A 242 5.91 -1.70 13.76
CA LEU A 242 5.73 -2.39 15.03
C LEU A 242 6.55 -1.68 16.12
N ILE A 243 5.89 -0.91 16.99
CA ILE A 243 6.51 -0.18 18.10
C ILE A 243 6.21 -0.95 19.38
N ASP A 244 7.14 -1.80 19.79
CA ASP A 244 6.92 -2.83 20.82
C ASP A 244 7.94 -2.73 21.96
N GLY A 245 7.46 -2.77 23.21
CA GLY A 245 8.33 -2.86 24.39
C GLY A 245 9.12 -1.58 24.70
N CYS A 246 8.67 -0.43 24.20
CA CYS A 246 9.26 0.88 24.50
C CYS A 246 8.81 1.44 25.87
N ASN A 247 9.54 2.38 26.45
CA ASN A 247 9.06 3.10 27.63
C ASN A 247 7.84 3.96 27.25
N GLU A 248 7.99 4.92 26.34
CA GLU A 248 6.86 5.53 25.63
C GLU A 248 6.89 5.11 24.17
N GLY A 249 5.72 4.94 23.53
CA GLY A 249 5.64 4.50 22.12
C GLY A 249 6.03 5.60 21.13
N VAL A 250 5.08 6.49 20.85
CA VAL A 250 5.26 7.64 19.94
C VAL A 250 5.06 8.94 20.72
N TRP A 251 5.97 9.90 20.53
CA TRP A 251 5.83 11.27 21.03
C TRP A 251 5.81 12.27 19.89
N PHE A 252 4.66 12.93 19.70
CA PHE A 252 4.50 14.13 18.88
C PHE A 252 4.72 15.38 19.75
N ASP A 253 5.97 15.84 19.84
CA ASP A 253 6.37 17.05 20.57
C ASP A 253 6.19 18.27 19.66
N PHE A 254 5.03 18.93 19.74
CA PHE A 254 4.68 20.05 18.86
C PHE A 254 4.76 19.70 17.37
N CYS A 255 4.37 18.47 17.01
CA CYS A 255 4.19 18.05 15.62
C CYS A 255 2.83 18.48 15.10
N HIS A 256 2.78 19.05 13.89
CA HIS A 256 1.54 19.52 13.25
C HIS A 256 1.39 18.91 11.86
N GLY A 257 0.17 18.56 11.46
CA GLY A 257 -0.08 17.93 10.14
C GLY A 257 0.54 16.54 10.01
N GLY A 258 0.95 15.91 11.12
CA GLY A 258 1.50 14.57 11.13
C GLY A 258 0.41 13.52 10.91
N THR A 259 0.80 12.39 10.32
CA THR A 259 -0.06 11.22 10.14
C THR A 259 0.53 10.02 10.86
N LEU A 260 -0.26 9.42 11.76
CA LEU A 260 0.07 8.16 12.42
C LEU A 260 -0.97 7.13 11.99
N ARG A 261 -0.57 6.13 11.20
CA ARG A 261 -1.51 5.13 10.69
C ARG A 261 -0.94 3.73 10.53
N LYS A 262 -1.75 2.68 10.68
CA LYS A 262 -1.32 1.29 10.46
C LYS A 262 -0.12 0.87 11.31
N ASN A 263 0.03 1.44 12.49
CA ASN A 263 1.10 1.04 13.41
C ASN A 263 0.54 0.14 14.50
N ASN A 264 1.30 -0.87 14.89
CA ASN A 264 1.06 -1.64 16.10
C ASN A 264 1.91 -1.05 17.23
N ILE A 265 1.27 -0.32 18.16
CA ILE A 265 1.92 0.32 19.30
C ILE A 265 1.56 -0.47 20.54
N SER A 266 2.49 -1.31 20.97
CA SER A 266 2.22 -2.31 21.99
C SER A 266 3.28 -2.41 23.09
N ASN A 267 2.83 -2.92 24.23
CA ASN A 267 3.67 -3.21 25.39
C ASN A 267 4.50 -2.00 25.87
N CYS A 268 3.98 -0.78 25.69
CA CYS A 268 4.64 0.43 26.17
C CYS A 268 4.38 0.64 27.67
N TRP A 269 5.44 0.57 28.47
CA TRP A 269 5.34 0.40 29.93
C TRP A 269 5.59 1.67 30.76
N GLY A 270 5.93 2.78 30.12
CA GLY A 270 6.04 4.10 30.71
C GLY A 270 4.67 4.70 30.98
N TRP A 271 4.39 5.86 30.38
CA TRP A 271 3.10 6.51 30.58
C TRP A 271 2.05 6.11 29.54
N VAL A 272 2.34 6.28 28.25
CA VAL A 272 1.37 6.05 27.18
C VAL A 272 1.99 5.48 25.90
N GLY A 273 1.16 4.83 25.07
CA GLY A 273 1.50 4.44 23.71
C GLY A 273 1.68 5.65 22.78
N LEU A 274 0.77 6.62 22.83
CA LEU A 274 0.87 7.89 22.11
C LEU A 274 0.82 9.10 23.05
N TYR A 275 1.85 9.94 23.00
CA TYR A 275 1.90 11.23 23.68
C TYR A 275 1.86 12.36 22.64
N ASP A 276 0.78 13.14 22.60
CA ASP A 276 0.60 14.22 21.61
C ASP A 276 0.31 15.59 22.27
N VAL A 277 1.16 16.57 21.96
CA VAL A 277 1.02 17.96 22.39
C VAL A 277 1.03 18.97 21.23
N GLY A 278 1.08 18.53 19.97
CA GLY A 278 1.17 19.41 18.80
C GLY A 278 -0.16 19.76 18.13
N GLY A 279 -1.09 18.80 18.03
CA GLY A 279 -2.41 19.04 17.45
C GLY A 279 -2.42 19.19 15.92
N GLY A 280 -3.60 19.00 15.33
CA GLY A 280 -3.78 19.02 13.88
C GLY A 280 -3.21 17.78 13.18
N ASN A 281 -3.06 16.67 13.91
CA ASN A 281 -2.58 15.40 13.38
C ASN A 281 -3.77 14.50 12.98
N VAL A 282 -3.51 13.54 12.08
CA VAL A 282 -4.47 12.53 11.63
C VAL A 282 -4.01 11.16 12.10
N ILE A 283 -4.79 10.52 12.95
CA ILE A 283 -4.40 9.31 13.69
C ILE A 283 -5.49 8.25 13.50
N TYR A 284 -5.22 7.22 12.70
CA TYR A 284 -6.24 6.23 12.32
C TYR A 284 -5.62 4.88 11.96
N LEU A 285 -6.37 3.79 12.12
CA LEU A 285 -5.94 2.42 11.85
C LEU A 285 -4.67 2.02 12.60
N ASN A 286 -4.48 2.50 13.82
CA ASN A 286 -3.40 2.01 14.68
C ASN A 286 -3.96 1.05 15.71
N ASP A 287 -3.14 0.12 16.16
CA ASP A 287 -3.43 -0.73 17.31
C ASP A 287 -2.71 -0.20 18.54
N PHE A 288 -3.48 0.07 19.59
CA PHE A 288 -2.95 0.36 20.91
C PHE A 288 -3.20 -0.82 21.85
N ILE A 289 -2.13 -1.60 22.13
CA ILE A 289 -2.25 -2.90 22.81
C ILE A 289 -1.34 -2.99 24.03
N ASN A 290 -1.92 -3.31 25.19
CA ASN A 290 -1.21 -3.60 26.42
C ASN A 290 -0.23 -2.50 26.82
N ASN A 291 -0.63 -1.25 26.63
CA ASN A 291 0.13 -0.08 27.07
C ASN A 291 -0.31 0.32 28.48
N SER A 292 0.59 0.93 29.27
CA SER A 292 0.24 1.50 30.58
C SER A 292 -0.92 2.51 30.50
N GLY A 293 -1.00 3.21 29.37
CA GLY A 293 -2.15 3.96 28.89
C GLY A 293 -2.06 4.06 27.37
N ASN A 294 -3.19 4.13 26.67
CA ASN A 294 -3.14 4.12 25.20
C ASN A 294 -2.74 5.49 24.64
N VAL A 295 -3.35 6.57 25.14
CA VAL A 295 -3.12 7.91 24.60
C VAL A 295 -3.20 9.00 25.66
N PHE A 296 -2.29 9.98 25.55
CA PHE A 296 -2.41 11.28 26.19
C PHE A 296 -2.34 12.36 25.13
N CYS A 297 -3.41 13.13 24.98
CA CYS A 297 -3.48 14.23 24.03
C CYS A 297 -4.07 15.48 24.70
N THR A 298 -3.49 16.64 24.40
CA THR A 298 -3.95 17.95 24.91
C THR A 298 -4.57 18.85 23.85
N GLN A 299 -4.39 18.53 22.56
CA GLN A 299 -4.83 19.33 21.43
C GLN A 299 -5.90 18.59 20.60
N VAL A 300 -6.43 19.27 19.59
CA VAL A 300 -7.44 18.70 18.67
C VAL A 300 -6.74 17.96 17.54
N ASN A 301 -7.14 16.70 17.30
CA ASN A 301 -6.69 15.86 16.19
C ASN A 301 -7.90 15.23 15.50
N ILE A 302 -7.65 14.64 14.33
CA ILE A 302 -8.59 13.74 13.65
C ILE A 302 -8.21 12.31 14.03
N TRP A 303 -9.15 11.52 14.55
CA TRP A 303 -8.91 10.17 15.10
C TRP A 303 -9.40 9.04 14.20
N ASN A 304 -9.69 9.36 12.94
CA ASN A 304 -10.24 8.47 11.95
C ASN A 304 -9.79 8.91 10.55
N THR A 305 -10.07 8.09 9.54
CA THR A 305 -9.89 8.48 8.14
C THR A 305 -10.63 9.79 7.84
N THR A 306 -10.10 10.62 6.94
CA THR A 306 -10.76 11.86 6.52
C THR A 306 -11.84 11.64 5.46
N GLU A 307 -11.84 10.45 4.85
CA GLU A 307 -12.82 9.98 3.89
C GLU A 307 -13.24 8.55 4.24
N GLU A 308 -14.41 8.13 3.78
CA GLU A 308 -14.83 6.73 3.90
C GLU A 308 -13.91 5.84 3.06
N ILE A 309 -13.56 4.68 3.60
CA ILE A 309 -12.78 3.66 2.91
C ILE A 309 -13.55 2.33 2.89
N THR A 310 -13.35 1.56 1.82
CA THR A 310 -13.91 0.21 1.71
C THR A 310 -12.96 -0.79 2.35
N TYR A 311 -13.50 -1.66 3.20
CA TYR A 311 -12.74 -2.67 3.94
C TYR A 311 -13.52 -3.99 4.03
N SER A 312 -12.82 -5.05 4.39
CA SER A 312 -13.40 -6.39 4.55
C SER A 312 -13.30 -6.83 5.99
N TYR A 313 -14.43 -7.17 6.60
CA TYR A 313 -14.49 -7.63 7.99
C TYR A 313 -15.32 -8.91 8.08
N HIS A 314 -14.73 -9.98 8.60
CA HIS A 314 -15.35 -11.31 8.73
C HIS A 314 -16.02 -11.79 7.42
N GLY A 315 -15.34 -11.56 6.29
CA GLY A 315 -15.78 -11.98 4.96
C GLY A 315 -16.84 -11.08 4.29
N ASN A 316 -17.27 -10.00 4.94
CA ASN A 316 -18.21 -9.03 4.37
C ASN A 316 -17.49 -7.73 4.00
N THR A 317 -17.99 -7.04 2.97
CA THR A 317 -17.44 -5.76 2.53
C THR A 317 -18.30 -4.61 3.04
N PHE A 318 -17.65 -3.61 3.62
CA PHE A 318 -18.28 -2.41 4.16
C PHE A 318 -17.56 -1.15 3.63
N THR A 319 -18.24 -0.01 3.72
CA THR A 319 -17.66 1.31 3.43
C THR A 319 -18.06 2.26 4.55
N ASN A 320 -17.07 2.80 5.26
CA ASN A 320 -17.29 3.72 6.38
C ASN A 320 -15.98 4.50 6.67
N TYR A 321 -16.04 5.48 7.55
CA TYR A 321 -14.84 6.02 8.19
C TYR A 321 -14.25 5.00 9.15
N MET A 322 -12.93 4.98 9.32
CA MET A 322 -12.26 4.02 10.20
C MET A 322 -11.32 4.72 11.19
N GLY A 323 -11.46 4.38 12.47
CA GLY A 323 -10.64 4.89 13.58
C GLY A 323 -9.51 3.95 13.95
N ASN A 324 -9.18 3.86 15.24
CA ASN A 324 -8.09 3.05 15.78
C ASN A 324 -8.64 1.88 16.60
N TYR A 325 -7.83 0.84 16.77
CA TYR A 325 -8.09 -0.22 17.72
C TYR A 325 -7.51 0.14 19.09
N TRP A 326 -8.31 -0.07 20.13
CA TRP A 326 -7.93 0.18 21.52
C TRP A 326 -8.22 -1.07 22.33
N ASP A 327 -7.21 -1.68 22.93
CA ASP A 327 -7.37 -2.93 23.67
C ASP A 327 -8.29 -2.83 24.89
N ASP A 328 -8.50 -1.62 25.41
CA ASP A 328 -9.40 -1.30 26.51
C ASP A 328 -10.77 -0.77 26.07
N TYR A 329 -11.04 -0.71 24.76
CA TYR A 329 -12.37 -0.38 24.25
C TYR A 329 -13.36 -1.54 24.48
N THR A 330 -14.50 -1.20 25.08
CA THR A 330 -15.55 -2.17 25.41
C THR A 330 -16.90 -1.80 24.80
N GLY A 331 -16.91 -0.99 23.73
CA GLY A 331 -18.15 -0.63 23.05
C GLY A 331 -18.76 -1.79 22.28
N GLU A 332 -20.03 -1.65 21.93
CA GLU A 332 -20.77 -2.64 21.15
C GLU A 332 -20.64 -2.32 19.65
N ASP A 333 -20.68 -3.37 18.82
CA ASP A 333 -20.92 -3.28 17.39
C ASP A 333 -22.20 -4.08 17.10
N ALA A 334 -23.34 -3.38 17.17
CA ALA A 334 -24.65 -3.99 16.98
C ALA A 334 -24.98 -4.22 15.51
N ASN A 335 -24.29 -3.52 14.61
CA ASN A 335 -24.55 -3.52 13.18
C ASN A 335 -23.67 -4.57 12.43
N GLY A 336 -22.58 -5.01 13.05
CA GLY A 336 -21.68 -6.06 12.57
C GLY A 336 -20.69 -5.60 11.51
N ASP A 337 -20.47 -4.29 11.34
CA ASP A 337 -19.49 -3.74 10.40
C ASP A 337 -18.06 -3.73 10.95
N GLY A 338 -17.86 -4.14 12.20
CA GLY A 338 -16.55 -4.16 12.84
C GLY A 338 -16.13 -2.77 13.35
N ILE A 339 -16.98 -1.75 13.29
CA ILE A 339 -16.75 -0.46 13.90
C ILE A 339 -17.65 -0.31 15.12
N GLY A 340 -17.08 0.14 16.24
CA GLY A 340 -17.83 0.34 17.46
C GLY A 340 -18.85 1.48 17.36
N ASP A 341 -20.08 1.23 17.82
CA ASP A 341 -21.21 2.16 17.77
C ASP A 341 -21.08 3.32 18.79
N SER A 342 -20.05 3.30 19.63
CA SER A 342 -19.79 4.32 20.65
C SER A 342 -18.36 4.86 20.56
N THR A 343 -18.19 6.14 20.83
CA THR A 343 -16.87 6.80 20.73
C THR A 343 -15.90 6.28 21.80
N TYR A 344 -14.61 6.14 21.47
CA TYR A 344 -13.55 5.94 22.48
C TYR A 344 -13.07 7.28 23.04
N ASP A 345 -13.17 7.44 24.37
CA ASP A 345 -12.73 8.61 25.16
C ASP A 345 -13.19 9.98 24.61
N GLY A 346 -14.35 10.00 23.93
CA GLY A 346 -14.91 11.17 23.25
C GLY A 346 -14.04 11.76 22.14
N LYS A 347 -13.09 10.99 21.60
CA LYS A 347 -12.11 11.40 20.59
C LYS A 347 -12.31 10.64 19.29
N ASP A 348 -12.14 9.33 19.35
CA ASP A 348 -12.29 8.43 18.21
C ASP A 348 -13.76 8.06 18.07
N ASN A 349 -14.38 8.48 16.97
CA ASN A 349 -15.79 8.23 16.68
C ASN A 349 -16.02 6.91 15.95
N TYR A 350 -14.96 6.26 15.47
CA TYR A 350 -15.02 5.03 14.68
C TYR A 350 -14.04 3.98 15.22
N PRO A 351 -14.02 3.70 16.54
CA PRO A 351 -13.07 2.77 17.11
C PRO A 351 -13.28 1.37 16.50
N LEU A 352 -12.18 0.69 16.19
CA LEU A 352 -12.22 -0.66 15.63
C LEU A 352 -12.50 -1.69 16.73
N ILE A 353 -13.27 -2.73 16.40
CA ILE A 353 -13.58 -3.85 17.29
C ILE A 353 -12.42 -4.86 17.39
N GLU A 354 -11.66 -5.01 16.31
CA GLU A 354 -10.47 -5.86 16.23
C GLU A 354 -9.24 -5.04 15.77
N PRO A 355 -8.02 -5.57 15.90
CA PRO A 355 -6.82 -4.95 15.33
C PRO A 355 -6.97 -4.65 13.84
N PHE A 356 -6.35 -3.55 13.36
CA PHE A 356 -6.61 -3.00 12.03
C PHE A 356 -6.30 -3.96 10.88
N GLU A 357 -5.36 -4.89 11.07
CA GLU A 357 -5.00 -5.90 10.06
C GLU A 357 -6.16 -6.83 9.71
N ASN A 358 -7.16 -6.96 10.59
CA ASN A 358 -8.35 -7.78 10.34
C ASN A 358 -9.35 -7.15 9.37
N TYR A 359 -9.18 -5.86 9.05
CA TYR A 359 -10.04 -5.09 8.14
C TYR A 359 -9.42 -4.92 6.75
N PHE A 360 -8.10 -4.98 6.72
CA PHE A 360 -7.28 -4.99 5.52
C PHE A 360 -6.47 -6.26 5.51
N GLN A 361 -7.11 -7.41 5.70
CA GLN A 361 -6.51 -8.65 5.26
C GLN A 361 -6.27 -8.53 3.76
N SER A 362 -5.16 -7.89 3.40
CA SER A 362 -4.50 -8.07 2.14
C SER A 362 -4.12 -9.52 2.18
N ALA A 363 -4.92 -10.37 1.58
CA ALA A 363 -4.52 -10.90 0.31
C ALA A 363 -3.09 -10.61 -0.13
N GLN A 364 -2.17 -11.19 0.63
CA GLN A 364 -0.87 -11.56 0.12
C GLN A 364 -1.10 -12.79 -0.74
N ALA A 365 -0.72 -12.66 -2.00
CA ALA A 365 -0.61 -13.80 -2.89
C ALA A 365 0.18 -14.91 -2.17
N GLN A 366 -0.47 -16.04 -1.98
CA GLN A 366 0.11 -17.22 -1.37
C GLN A 366 0.72 -18.08 -2.47
N THR A 367 1.87 -18.69 -2.19
CA THR A 367 2.57 -19.55 -3.14
C THR A 367 2.46 -21.02 -2.74
N TRP A 368 2.07 -21.89 -3.67
CA TRP A 368 2.13 -23.34 -3.51
C TRP A 368 3.12 -23.97 -4.48
N TYR A 369 4.13 -24.64 -3.96
CA TYR A 369 5.14 -25.33 -4.73
C TYR A 369 4.70 -26.76 -5.05
N LEU A 370 4.73 -27.12 -6.33
CA LEU A 370 4.40 -28.47 -6.81
C LEU A 370 5.44 -29.46 -6.28
N THR A 371 4.99 -30.61 -5.76
CA THR A 371 5.90 -31.61 -5.19
C THR A 371 5.72 -33.01 -5.78
N SER A 372 6.69 -33.88 -5.52
CA SER A 372 6.61 -35.30 -5.84
C SER A 372 5.80 -36.11 -4.81
N GLU A 373 5.34 -35.47 -3.73
CA GLU A 373 4.65 -36.16 -2.64
C GLU A 373 3.23 -36.53 -3.06
N THR A 374 2.75 -37.68 -2.60
CA THR A 374 1.36 -38.11 -2.86
C THR A 374 0.38 -37.13 -2.23
N LYS A 375 -0.78 -36.93 -2.87
CA LYS A 375 -1.83 -36.03 -2.35
C LYS A 375 -2.19 -36.30 -0.88
N PRO A 376 -2.65 -35.29 -0.12
CA PRO A 376 -3.05 -35.45 1.27
C PRO A 376 -4.11 -36.53 1.46
N THR A 377 -4.05 -37.24 2.60
CA THR A 377 -4.99 -38.34 2.90
C THR A 377 -6.45 -37.89 2.97
N GLY A 378 -6.70 -36.62 3.29
CA GLY A 378 -8.05 -36.04 3.35
C GLY A 378 -8.56 -35.45 2.03
N ALA A 379 -7.70 -35.26 1.03
CA ALA A 379 -8.09 -34.62 -0.22
C ALA A 379 -8.98 -35.55 -1.07
N PRO A 380 -10.12 -35.06 -1.63
CA PRO A 380 -10.90 -35.84 -2.57
C PRO A 380 -10.07 -36.17 -3.82
N THR A 381 -10.47 -37.18 -4.59
CA THR A 381 -9.88 -37.42 -5.92
C THR A 381 -10.73 -36.67 -6.93
N ALA A 382 -10.11 -35.92 -7.85
CA ALA A 382 -10.83 -35.23 -8.90
C ALA A 382 -11.73 -36.19 -9.69
N ASN A 383 -13.02 -35.86 -9.77
CA ASN A 383 -14.05 -36.62 -10.48
C ASN A 383 -14.24 -36.05 -11.88
N ASP A 384 -13.21 -36.15 -12.72
CA ASP A 384 -13.19 -35.59 -14.09
C ASP A 384 -13.22 -36.67 -15.19
N SER A 385 -13.21 -37.95 -14.81
CA SER A 385 -13.12 -39.10 -15.73
C SER A 385 -11.86 -39.13 -16.62
N LEU A 386 -10.82 -38.37 -16.25
CA LEU A 386 -9.55 -38.35 -16.97
C LEU A 386 -8.56 -39.37 -16.37
N THR A 387 -7.51 -39.69 -17.12
CA THR A 387 -6.42 -40.55 -16.61
C THR A 387 -5.41 -39.67 -15.90
N HIS A 388 -5.15 -39.94 -14.61
CA HIS A 388 -4.22 -39.13 -13.83
C HIS A 388 -2.81 -39.74 -13.84
N VAL A 389 -1.83 -39.05 -14.42
CA VAL A 389 -0.42 -39.45 -14.30
C VAL A 389 0.14 -39.13 -12.90
N ARG A 390 -0.42 -38.11 -12.25
CA ARG A 390 -0.06 -37.66 -10.89
C ARG A 390 -1.29 -37.25 -10.10
N ASN A 391 -1.22 -37.51 -8.79
CA ASN A 391 -2.13 -36.99 -7.78
C ASN A 391 -1.28 -36.60 -6.57
N ASN A 392 -0.72 -35.41 -6.63
CA ASN A 392 0.37 -35.00 -5.76
C ASN A 392 -0.01 -33.82 -4.87
N LEU A 393 0.78 -33.59 -3.83
CA LEU A 393 0.66 -32.43 -2.95
C LEU A 393 1.38 -31.21 -3.56
N MET A 394 0.83 -30.02 -3.35
CA MET A 394 1.53 -28.73 -3.45
C MET A 394 1.59 -28.05 -2.07
N HIS A 395 2.79 -27.61 -1.66
CA HIS A 395 3.06 -27.11 -0.31
C HIS A 395 3.18 -25.58 -0.26
N LYS A 396 2.66 -24.99 0.81
CA LYS A 396 2.93 -23.59 1.18
C LYS A 396 4.28 -23.45 1.87
N GLY A 397 5.18 -22.64 1.28
CA GLY A 397 6.49 -22.32 1.88
C GLY A 397 7.45 -23.52 2.05
N SER A 398 8.48 -23.59 1.20
CA SER A 398 9.65 -24.50 1.29
C SER A 398 9.44 -26.04 1.32
N ARG A 399 9.71 -26.64 0.16
CA ARG A 399 10.69 -27.72 -0.14
C ARG A 399 10.70 -29.02 0.69
N THR A 400 9.89 -29.97 0.27
CA THR A 400 10.14 -31.41 0.50
C THR A 400 9.89 -32.20 -0.78
N GLY A 401 10.82 -33.13 -1.10
CA GLY A 401 10.79 -33.98 -2.30
C GLY A 401 12.17 -34.41 -2.78
N THR A 402 12.32 -35.68 -3.18
CA THR A 402 13.55 -36.23 -3.76
C THR A 402 13.47 -36.41 -5.27
N ASP A 403 12.27 -36.56 -5.84
CA ASP A 403 12.09 -36.62 -7.28
C ASP A 403 12.11 -35.20 -7.86
N THR A 404 12.76 -35.07 -9.01
CA THR A 404 13.01 -33.76 -9.63
C THR A 404 12.02 -33.44 -10.75
N HIS A 405 11.34 -34.45 -11.32
CA HIS A 405 10.48 -34.30 -12.50
C HIS A 405 9.49 -35.46 -12.70
N PHE A 406 8.57 -35.28 -13.64
CA PHE A 406 7.71 -36.31 -14.24
C PHE A 406 7.41 -35.97 -15.71
N ASP A 407 7.01 -36.96 -16.49
CA ASP A 407 6.66 -36.77 -17.90
C ASP A 407 5.12 -36.74 -18.05
N LEU A 408 4.59 -35.77 -18.78
CA LEU A 408 3.16 -35.54 -19.01
C LEU A 408 2.80 -35.78 -20.49
N ASN A 409 2.01 -36.82 -20.76
CA ASN A 409 1.53 -37.17 -22.10
C ASN A 409 0.18 -36.52 -22.42
N SER A 410 -0.19 -36.46 -23.71
CA SER A 410 -1.48 -35.87 -24.12
C SER A 410 -2.74 -36.64 -23.71
N THR A 411 -2.59 -37.90 -23.30
CA THR A 411 -3.72 -38.73 -22.87
C THR A 411 -3.97 -38.69 -21.36
N GLU A 412 -3.16 -37.93 -20.61
CA GLU A 412 -3.16 -37.91 -19.16
C GLU A 412 -3.17 -36.48 -18.62
N VAL A 413 -3.53 -36.33 -17.34
CA VAL A 413 -3.47 -35.06 -16.61
C VAL A 413 -2.69 -35.21 -15.31
N ALA A 414 -2.03 -34.14 -14.87
CA ALA A 414 -1.34 -34.10 -13.59
C ALA A 414 -2.10 -33.21 -12.60
N TRP A 415 -2.44 -33.76 -11.45
CA TRP A 415 -3.15 -33.06 -10.39
C TRP A 415 -2.24 -32.76 -9.20
N PHE A 416 -2.35 -31.52 -8.69
CA PHE A 416 -1.65 -31.03 -7.50
C PHE A 416 -2.66 -30.44 -6.52
N TYR A 417 -2.69 -30.92 -5.29
CA TYR A 417 -3.67 -30.57 -4.27
C TYR A 417 -3.00 -29.78 -3.16
N ALA A 418 -3.64 -28.71 -2.65
CA ALA A 418 -3.17 -28.00 -1.48
C ALA A 418 -3.02 -28.94 -0.26
N ASP A 419 -2.27 -28.52 0.73
CA ASP A 419 -1.97 -29.27 1.96
C ASP A 419 -3.20 -29.59 2.81
N ALA A 420 -4.16 -28.66 2.85
CA ALA A 420 -5.45 -28.84 3.51
C ALA A 420 -6.60 -28.29 2.66
N GLY A 421 -7.83 -28.73 2.98
CA GLY A 421 -9.05 -28.13 2.44
C GLY A 421 -9.38 -26.81 3.12
N ALA A 422 -10.34 -26.06 2.57
CA ALA A 422 -10.81 -24.82 3.16
C ALA A 422 -11.38 -25.10 4.56
N GLU A 423 -10.88 -24.44 5.60
CA GLU A 423 -11.40 -24.61 6.96
C GLU A 423 -12.69 -23.78 7.18
N ASN A 424 -12.81 -22.65 6.49
CA ASN A 424 -14.00 -21.79 6.48
C ASN A 424 -14.46 -21.50 5.05
N ASN A 425 -15.68 -20.97 4.92
CA ASN A 425 -16.12 -20.41 3.64
C ASN A 425 -15.24 -19.21 3.28
N LEU A 426 -14.74 -19.17 2.05
CA LEU A 426 -13.82 -18.13 1.58
C LEU A 426 -13.96 -17.90 0.08
N GLY A 427 -13.48 -16.77 -0.44
CA GLY A 427 -13.45 -16.51 -1.87
C GLY A 427 -12.19 -15.75 -2.28
N PHE A 428 -11.58 -16.13 -3.39
CA PHE A 428 -10.35 -15.50 -3.90
C PHE A 428 -10.59 -14.22 -4.72
N GLY A 429 -11.84 -13.83 -4.96
CA GLY A 429 -12.19 -12.72 -5.85
C GLY A 429 -12.05 -13.06 -7.34
N GLU A 430 -12.31 -12.09 -8.23
CA GLU A 430 -12.30 -12.27 -9.70
C GLU A 430 -10.93 -11.97 -10.34
N GLN A 431 -9.85 -11.98 -9.55
CA GLN A 431 -8.50 -11.68 -10.03
C GLN A 431 -7.82 -12.94 -10.61
N SER A 432 -6.81 -12.71 -11.46
CA SER A 432 -6.05 -13.78 -12.12
C SER A 432 -5.06 -14.46 -11.18
N TRP A 433 -4.82 -15.74 -11.42
CA TRP A 433 -3.79 -16.54 -10.76
C TRP A 433 -2.54 -16.62 -11.64
N GLU A 434 -1.38 -16.90 -11.04
CA GLU A 434 -0.15 -17.11 -11.79
C GLU A 434 0.34 -18.55 -11.61
N ALA A 435 0.68 -19.22 -12.72
CA ALA A 435 1.27 -20.55 -12.71
C ALA A 435 2.65 -20.54 -13.37
N TYR A 436 3.65 -20.91 -12.57
CA TYR A 436 5.06 -20.97 -12.96
C TYR A 436 5.49 -22.41 -13.13
N ILE A 437 5.49 -22.93 -14.37
CA ILE A 437 5.79 -24.34 -14.65
C ILE A 437 7.17 -24.46 -15.29
N ARG A 438 8.04 -25.29 -14.73
CA ARG A 438 9.39 -25.54 -15.25
C ARG A 438 9.41 -26.84 -16.03
N THR A 439 9.98 -26.83 -17.22
CA THR A 439 10.13 -28.03 -18.06
C THR A 439 11.60 -28.31 -18.39
N GLU A 440 11.88 -29.48 -18.97
CA GLU A 440 13.19 -29.72 -19.58
C GLU A 440 13.43 -28.84 -20.82
N GLU A 441 14.61 -28.99 -21.44
CA GLU A 441 14.87 -28.31 -22.71
C GLU A 441 13.86 -28.75 -23.75
N ILE A 442 13.23 -27.77 -24.36
CA ILE A 442 12.16 -28.00 -25.31
C ILE A 442 12.75 -28.49 -26.61
N ASP A 443 12.18 -29.56 -27.15
CA ASP A 443 12.61 -30.14 -28.40
C ASP A 443 11.75 -29.68 -29.59
N GLY A 444 12.16 -30.02 -30.82
CA GLY A 444 11.45 -29.58 -32.02
C GLY A 444 10.07 -30.22 -32.24
N ALA A 445 9.77 -31.34 -31.56
CA ALA A 445 8.48 -32.03 -31.65
C ALA A 445 7.43 -31.39 -30.74
N GLU A 446 7.85 -30.70 -29.68
CA GLU A 446 6.96 -29.99 -28.75
C GLU A 446 6.50 -28.62 -29.29
N VAL A 447 7.20 -28.02 -30.24
CA VAL A 447 6.86 -26.69 -30.77
C VAL A 447 5.50 -26.70 -31.50
N GLY A 448 4.65 -25.73 -31.18
CA GLY A 448 3.29 -25.60 -31.70
C GLY A 448 2.22 -26.27 -30.83
N HIS A 449 2.62 -26.99 -29.80
CA HIS A 449 1.74 -27.62 -28.81
C HIS A 449 1.51 -26.73 -27.59
N ASN A 450 0.46 -27.05 -26.83
CA ASN A 450 -0.04 -26.20 -25.75
C ASN A 450 0.04 -26.86 -24.38
N LEU A 451 0.56 -26.11 -23.40
CA LEU A 451 0.44 -26.42 -21.98
C LEU A 451 -0.73 -25.63 -21.42
N THR A 452 -1.66 -26.34 -20.80
CA THR A 452 -2.82 -25.73 -20.12
C THR A 452 -2.68 -25.89 -18.62
N ALA A 453 -2.81 -24.78 -17.90
CA ALA A 453 -2.91 -24.76 -16.44
C ALA A 453 -4.33 -24.32 -16.04
N GLU A 454 -4.96 -25.13 -15.19
CA GLU A 454 -6.30 -24.88 -14.65
C GLU A 454 -6.24 -24.88 -13.12
N ILE A 455 -6.60 -23.75 -12.52
CA ILE A 455 -6.85 -23.65 -11.08
C ILE A 455 -8.26 -24.15 -10.82
N CYS A 456 -8.38 -25.09 -9.90
CA CYS A 456 -9.58 -25.86 -9.69
C CYS A 456 -10.01 -25.85 -8.22
N LYS A 457 -11.32 -25.79 -8.01
CA LYS A 457 -11.99 -26.16 -6.77
C LYS A 457 -12.51 -27.59 -6.88
N LEU A 458 -12.23 -28.42 -5.89
CA LEU A 458 -12.85 -29.73 -5.75
C LEU A 458 -13.87 -29.71 -4.60
N ALA A 459 -15.09 -30.11 -4.90
CA ALA A 459 -16.14 -30.26 -3.90
C ALA A 459 -15.74 -31.30 -2.84
N ASN A 460 -15.95 -30.95 -1.57
CA ASN A 460 -15.71 -31.88 -0.46
C ASN A 460 -16.50 -33.19 -0.68
N VAL A 461 -15.87 -34.33 -0.33
CA VAL A 461 -16.42 -35.70 -0.45
C VAL A 461 -16.63 -36.20 -1.89
N THR A 462 -17.29 -35.44 -2.78
CA THR A 462 -17.60 -35.92 -4.15
C THR A 462 -16.42 -35.79 -5.10
N GLY A 463 -15.54 -34.80 -4.89
CA GLY A 463 -14.43 -34.51 -5.78
C GLY A 463 -14.85 -33.88 -7.11
N ASP A 464 -16.09 -33.38 -7.20
CA ASP A 464 -16.58 -32.71 -8.40
C ASP A 464 -15.72 -31.47 -8.69
N VAL A 465 -15.26 -31.36 -9.93
CA VAL A 465 -14.27 -30.36 -10.34
C VAL A 465 -14.98 -29.12 -10.88
N THR A 466 -14.60 -27.96 -10.35
CA THR A 466 -14.94 -26.63 -10.90
C THR A 466 -13.65 -25.93 -11.28
N VAL A 467 -13.47 -25.59 -12.55
CA VAL A 467 -12.33 -24.79 -13.02
C VAL A 467 -12.65 -23.32 -12.73
N ILE A 468 -11.88 -22.71 -11.84
CA ILE A 468 -12.11 -21.34 -11.36
C ILE A 468 -11.25 -20.30 -12.09
N ALA A 469 -10.08 -20.71 -12.58
CA ALA A 469 -9.24 -19.90 -13.44
C ALA A 469 -8.43 -20.79 -14.37
N SER A 470 -8.10 -20.32 -15.57
CA SER A 470 -7.33 -21.14 -16.52
C SER A 470 -6.65 -20.32 -17.59
N HIS A 471 -5.58 -20.85 -18.16
CA HIS A 471 -5.04 -20.34 -19.41
C HIS A 471 -4.28 -21.45 -20.16
N THR A 472 -4.25 -21.33 -21.48
CA THR A 472 -3.56 -22.25 -22.39
C THR A 472 -2.46 -21.48 -23.11
N GLN A 473 -1.20 -21.85 -22.87
CA GLN A 473 -0.06 -21.21 -23.52
C GLN A 473 0.53 -22.13 -24.58
N GLN A 474 0.76 -21.59 -25.78
CA GLN A 474 1.40 -22.32 -26.90
C GLN A 474 2.92 -22.17 -26.84
N LEU A 475 3.61 -23.26 -27.14
CA LEU A 475 5.04 -23.25 -27.35
C LEU A 475 5.43 -22.75 -28.74
N THR A 476 6.27 -21.73 -28.84
CA THR A 476 6.59 -21.07 -30.12
C THR A 476 8.01 -21.32 -30.62
N GLU A 477 8.99 -21.66 -29.76
CA GLU A 477 10.41 -21.79 -30.13
C GLU A 477 11.16 -22.85 -29.29
N VAL A 478 12.34 -23.31 -29.77
CA VAL A 478 13.21 -24.35 -29.16
C VAL A 478 14.30 -23.71 -28.26
N GLY A 479 14.67 -24.32 -27.12
CA GLY A 479 15.86 -23.90 -26.35
C GLY A 479 15.96 -24.34 -24.87
N THR A 480 17.16 -24.19 -24.29
CA THR A 480 17.55 -24.74 -22.97
C THR A 480 16.78 -24.13 -21.78
N LYS A 481 15.93 -24.97 -21.14
CA LYS A 481 15.12 -24.76 -19.92
C LYS A 481 14.12 -23.61 -19.97
N HIS A 482 12.88 -23.92 -20.34
CA HIS A 482 11.78 -22.96 -20.32
C HIS A 482 11.14 -22.86 -18.92
N LEU A 483 10.82 -21.61 -18.53
CA LEU A 483 9.88 -21.30 -17.46
C LEU A 483 8.60 -20.80 -18.14
N TRP A 484 7.52 -21.54 -17.96
CA TRP A 484 6.19 -21.08 -18.31
C TRP A 484 5.72 -20.11 -17.23
N SER A 485 5.29 -18.92 -17.63
CA SER A 485 4.64 -17.93 -16.77
C SER A 485 3.23 -17.75 -17.32
N ILE A 486 2.29 -18.50 -16.77
CA ILE A 486 0.93 -18.62 -17.26
C ILE A 486 0.01 -17.82 -16.33
N THR A 487 -0.46 -16.67 -16.81
CA THR A 487 -1.51 -15.90 -16.15
C THR A 487 -2.85 -16.59 -16.41
N CYS A 488 -3.36 -17.30 -15.40
CA CYS A 488 -4.65 -17.98 -15.43
C CYS A 488 -5.78 -16.98 -15.16
N GLU A 489 -6.55 -16.67 -16.20
CA GLU A 489 -7.66 -15.72 -16.15
C GLU A 489 -8.86 -16.33 -15.40
N ASP A 490 -9.61 -15.47 -14.70
CA ASP A 490 -10.84 -15.85 -14.02
C ASP A 490 -11.87 -16.47 -14.98
N ASN A 491 -12.50 -17.55 -14.54
CA ASN A 491 -13.58 -18.17 -15.29
C ASN A 491 -14.92 -17.53 -14.91
N ALA A 492 -15.34 -16.53 -15.70
CA ALA A 492 -16.57 -15.77 -15.53
C ALA A 492 -17.88 -16.61 -15.47
N ALA A 493 -17.85 -17.90 -15.81
CA ALA A 493 -19.00 -18.81 -15.67
C ALA A 493 -19.09 -19.49 -14.28
N THR A 494 -18.09 -19.29 -13.43
CA THR A 494 -17.95 -19.91 -12.10
C THR A 494 -17.60 -18.85 -11.06
N THR A 495 -17.64 -19.21 -9.78
CA THR A 495 -17.15 -18.35 -8.71
C THR A 495 -15.90 -18.96 -8.08
N GLN A 496 -14.98 -18.11 -7.65
CA GLN A 496 -13.80 -18.51 -6.89
C GLN A 496 -14.11 -18.71 -5.39
N ASP A 497 -15.36 -19.03 -5.04
CA ASP A 497 -15.79 -19.27 -3.66
C ASP A 497 -15.65 -20.73 -3.28
N PHE A 498 -15.13 -20.99 -2.09
CA PHE A 498 -14.93 -22.31 -1.49
C PHE A 498 -15.83 -22.43 -0.27
N SER A 499 -16.55 -23.56 -0.17
CA SER A 499 -17.23 -23.93 1.08
C SER A 499 -16.27 -24.65 2.02
N THR A 500 -16.57 -24.66 3.32
CA THR A 500 -15.80 -25.48 4.29
C THR A 500 -15.63 -26.92 3.80
N GLY A 501 -14.37 -27.34 3.69
CA GLY A 501 -13.90 -28.65 3.23
C GLY A 501 -13.62 -28.75 1.73
N ASP A 502 -13.97 -27.75 0.92
CA ASP A 502 -13.61 -27.73 -0.49
C ASP A 502 -12.09 -27.58 -0.66
N TRP A 503 -11.54 -28.20 -1.70
CA TRP A 503 -10.10 -28.33 -1.87
C TRP A 503 -9.59 -27.51 -3.05
N LEU A 504 -8.53 -26.71 -2.82
CA LEU A 504 -7.81 -26.01 -3.89
C LEU A 504 -6.84 -26.99 -4.58
N ALA A 505 -6.88 -27.05 -5.90
CA ALA A 505 -5.98 -27.87 -6.68
C ALA A 505 -5.64 -27.23 -8.04
N VAL A 506 -4.61 -27.76 -8.68
CA VAL A 506 -4.17 -27.38 -10.02
C VAL A 506 -4.17 -28.60 -10.91
N ARG A 507 -4.72 -28.48 -12.11
CA ARG A 507 -4.63 -29.48 -13.17
C ARG A 507 -3.75 -28.95 -14.30
N LEU A 508 -2.77 -29.77 -14.69
CA LEU A 508 -1.94 -29.52 -15.86
C LEU A 508 -2.28 -30.54 -16.96
N SER A 509 -2.39 -30.05 -18.21
CA SER A 509 -2.58 -30.89 -19.39
C SER A 509 -1.72 -30.42 -20.56
N TRP A 510 -1.31 -31.38 -21.38
CA TRP A 510 -0.43 -31.19 -22.54
C TRP A 510 -1.12 -31.76 -23.78
N ASP A 511 -0.89 -31.21 -24.98
CA ASP A 511 -1.59 -31.66 -26.20
C ASP A 511 -0.69 -32.28 -27.29
N CYS A 512 0.61 -32.48 -27.02
CA CYS A 512 1.46 -33.20 -27.97
C CYS A 512 1.23 -34.72 -27.88
N GLU A 513 0.70 -35.31 -28.95
CA GLU A 513 0.47 -36.75 -29.03
C GLU A 513 1.74 -37.57 -29.27
N THR A 514 2.81 -36.93 -29.75
CA THR A 514 4.04 -37.61 -30.17
C THR A 514 5.14 -37.56 -29.13
N ASP A 515 5.08 -36.65 -28.17
CA ASP A 515 6.10 -36.50 -27.14
C ASP A 515 5.53 -36.03 -25.79
N ALA A 516 6.18 -36.49 -24.73
CA ALA A 516 5.78 -36.20 -23.36
C ALA A 516 6.53 -34.97 -22.84
N LEU A 517 5.82 -34.02 -22.24
CA LEU A 517 6.46 -32.85 -21.65
C LEU A 517 7.02 -33.20 -20.27
N ARG A 518 8.35 -33.13 -20.10
CA ARG A 518 8.97 -33.32 -18.77
C ARG A 518 8.84 -32.07 -17.91
N ILE A 519 8.03 -32.15 -16.87
CA ILE A 519 7.80 -31.08 -15.90
C ILE A 519 8.63 -31.32 -14.64
N HIS A 520 9.36 -30.31 -14.20
CA HIS A 520 10.16 -30.33 -12.99
C HIS A 520 9.37 -29.85 -11.78
N TYR A 521 9.38 -30.64 -10.70
CA TYR A 521 8.98 -30.14 -9.37
C TYR A 521 10.04 -29.15 -8.85
N LYS A 522 11.32 -29.52 -9.04
CA LYS A 522 12.51 -28.78 -8.60
C LYS A 522 13.64 -28.91 -9.62
N ALA A 523 14.17 -27.77 -10.09
CA ALA A 523 15.36 -27.72 -10.94
C ALA A 523 16.45 -26.83 -10.30
N ALA A 524 17.41 -27.41 -9.58
CA ALA A 524 18.48 -26.65 -8.88
C ALA A 524 17.95 -25.55 -7.92
N ALA A 525 18.83 -24.74 -7.33
CA ALA A 525 18.43 -23.69 -6.40
C ALA A 525 17.69 -22.56 -7.15
N GLY A 526 16.39 -22.37 -6.85
CA GLY A 526 15.59 -21.27 -7.38
C GLY A 526 14.87 -21.55 -8.71
N SER A 527 14.56 -22.80 -9.06
CA SER A 527 13.73 -23.11 -10.23
C SER A 527 12.70 -24.20 -9.94
N ASP A 528 11.87 -23.92 -8.94
CA ASP A 528 10.75 -24.78 -8.55
C ASP A 528 9.52 -24.46 -9.44
N SER A 529 8.64 -25.43 -9.69
CA SER A 529 7.32 -25.15 -10.27
C SER A 529 6.35 -24.79 -9.15
N TYR A 530 5.56 -23.74 -9.32
CA TYR A 530 4.64 -23.26 -8.30
C TYR A 530 3.43 -22.56 -8.91
N ILE A 531 2.38 -22.40 -8.11
CA ILE A 531 1.30 -21.48 -8.38
C ILE A 531 1.26 -20.39 -7.32
N GLU A 532 0.72 -19.24 -7.70
CA GLU A 532 0.55 -18.08 -6.86
C GLU A 532 -0.90 -17.59 -6.98
N SER A 533 -1.55 -17.39 -5.84
CA SER A 533 -2.91 -16.87 -5.79
C SER A 533 -2.96 -15.38 -6.10
N PRO A 534 -4.15 -14.85 -6.41
CA PRO A 534 -4.28 -13.43 -6.68
C PRO A 534 -3.99 -12.59 -5.43
N SER A 535 -3.75 -11.30 -5.64
CA SER A 535 -3.65 -10.30 -4.56
C SER A 535 -4.98 -10.03 -3.84
N SER A 536 -6.00 -10.86 -4.06
CA SER A 536 -7.26 -10.95 -3.32
C SER A 536 -7.43 -12.26 -2.53
N ASP A 537 -6.39 -13.11 -2.41
CA ASP A 537 -6.40 -14.32 -1.58
C ASP A 537 -6.86 -14.05 -0.12
N PRO A 538 -7.91 -14.71 0.39
CA PRO A 538 -8.41 -14.44 1.74
C PRO A 538 -7.59 -15.11 2.85
N GLY A 539 -6.47 -15.75 2.53
CA GLY A 539 -5.61 -16.44 3.49
C GLY A 539 -5.90 -17.94 3.58
N TYR A 540 -5.96 -18.67 2.46
CA TYR A 540 -6.19 -20.13 2.47
C TYR A 540 -5.17 -20.88 3.36
N PRO A 541 -5.45 -22.10 3.85
CA PRO A 541 -6.77 -22.51 4.30
C PRO A 541 -7.08 -21.68 5.56
N ILE A 542 -8.05 -20.76 5.51
CA ILE A 542 -8.29 -19.81 6.61
C ILE A 542 -8.57 -20.58 7.89
N PRO A 543 -7.64 -20.63 8.87
CA PRO A 543 -7.85 -21.47 10.03
C PRO A 543 -9.06 -21.00 10.81
N GLU A 544 -9.86 -21.90 11.39
CA GLU A 544 -10.69 -21.46 12.52
C GLU A 544 -9.73 -20.92 13.58
N LEU A 545 -9.89 -19.63 13.94
CA LEU A 545 -9.15 -19.06 15.07
C LEU A 545 -9.28 -20.03 16.25
N PRO A 546 -8.16 -20.54 16.82
CA PRO A 546 -8.26 -21.45 17.95
C PRO A 546 -8.96 -20.71 19.07
N THR A 547 -10.22 -21.09 19.33
CA THR A 547 -11.04 -20.59 20.44
C THR A 547 -10.31 -20.78 21.79
N VAL A 548 -9.26 -21.59 21.81
CA VAL A 548 -8.40 -21.92 22.94
C VAL A 548 -7.46 -20.78 23.37
N ILE A 549 -7.13 -19.80 22.52
CA ILE A 549 -6.34 -18.63 22.96
C ILE A 549 -7.23 -17.62 23.71
N LEU A 550 -8.52 -17.53 23.39
CA LEU A 550 -9.45 -16.63 24.10
C LEU A 550 -9.75 -17.07 25.56
N PHE A 551 -9.71 -18.38 25.86
CA PHE A 551 -10.02 -18.87 27.21
C PHE A 551 -8.81 -19.02 28.15
N GLY A 552 -7.57 -18.97 27.63
CA GLY A 552 -6.36 -19.11 28.45
C GLY A 552 -6.04 -17.89 29.31
N VAL A 553 -6.31 -16.69 28.80
CA VAL A 553 -6.03 -15.42 29.49
C VAL A 553 -7.13 -15.05 30.49
N GLY A 554 -8.40 -15.34 30.17
CA GLY A 554 -9.54 -15.05 31.05
C GLY A 554 -9.57 -15.86 32.35
N LEU A 555 -9.08 -17.11 32.33
CA LEU A 555 -9.13 -17.99 33.51
C LEU A 555 -8.05 -17.67 34.55
N LEU A 556 -6.88 -17.15 34.14
CA LEU A 556 -5.84 -16.71 35.07
C LEU A 556 -6.25 -15.46 35.86
N VAL A 557 -7.01 -14.55 35.23
CA VAL A 557 -7.53 -13.33 35.86
C VAL A 557 -8.58 -13.64 36.93
N ILE A 558 -9.43 -14.66 36.73
CA ILE A 558 -10.45 -15.05 37.73
C ILE A 558 -9.81 -15.72 38.95
N THR A 559 -8.76 -16.55 38.79
CA THR A 559 -8.04 -17.12 39.94
C THR A 559 -7.24 -16.08 40.73
N GLY A 560 -6.67 -15.07 40.07
CA GLY A 560 -6.00 -13.95 40.73
C GLY A 560 -6.97 -13.08 41.55
N TYR A 561 -8.16 -12.80 41.01
CA TYR A 561 -9.17 -11.97 41.67
C TYR A 561 -9.78 -12.65 42.91
N VAL A 562 -9.99 -13.97 42.88
CA VAL A 562 -10.49 -14.75 44.03
C VAL A 562 -9.43 -14.86 45.15
N ALA A 563 -8.14 -14.88 44.82
CA ALA A 563 -7.06 -14.87 45.81
C ALA A 563 -6.88 -13.51 46.51
N LEU A 564 -7.13 -12.40 45.82
CA LEU A 564 -7.07 -11.04 46.38
C LEU A 564 -8.30 -10.68 47.23
N GLY A 565 -9.48 -11.22 46.90
CA GLY A 565 -10.71 -11.03 47.68
C GLY A 565 -10.71 -11.69 49.08
N ARG A 566 -9.86 -12.70 49.31
CA ARG A 566 -9.77 -13.44 50.59
C ARG A 566 -8.76 -12.88 51.59
N ARG A 567 -8.05 -11.79 51.26
CA ARG A 567 -7.11 -11.11 52.19
C ARG A 567 -7.68 -9.86 52.86
N LYS A 568 -8.97 -9.54 52.68
CA LYS A 568 -9.64 -8.36 53.28
C LYS A 568 -10.90 -8.72 54.10
N THR A 569 -10.87 -9.81 54.85
CA THR A 569 -11.82 -10.10 55.93
C THR A 569 -11.12 -10.60 57.16
#